data_AF-A0A3R6F9E8-F1
#
_entry.id   AF-A0A3R6F9E8-F1
#
_cell.length_a   1.000
_cell.length_b   1.000
_cell.length_c   1.000
_cell.angle_alpha   90.00
_cell.angle_beta   90.00
_cell.angle_gamma   90.00
#
_symmetry.space_group_name_H-M   'P 1'
#
loop_
_entity.id
_entity.type
_entity.pdbx_description
1 polymer ?
#
loop_
_entity_poly.entity_id
_entity_poly.type
_entity_poly.pdbx_seq_one_letter_code
_entity_poly.pdbx_strand_id
1 'polypeptide(L)'
;MDLFEGYVGIRLWDGQLVDDIIFSLLLALLIVFAIIFRTNFRLFVKMLKDVAFVKERPNMFDEAVRRDSPFFRNFMVFQTLFLCSITFFVFARIRGFVPYPGEKGVLYSIGIAFFVLFLFYQFKQFCYYLLGTVFADPEPYRLWKTNYNAIIGTWGCLLYIPVLWLVFVGTYLTIPILLFCILYILCRFVIIYKTIRIFHTKSSGLLYISLYLCTQEILPLVFLYEGMVYLYNFIETSTLWH
;
A
#
# COMPACT_ATOMS: atom_id res chain seq x y z
N MET A 1 -19.39 20.21 57.56
CA MET A 1 -19.85 20.08 56.15
C MET A 1 -18.58 20.13 55.32
N ASP A 2 -18.01 18.95 55.04
CA ASP A 2 -16.80 18.86 54.24
C ASP A 2 -17.19 19.02 52.76
N LEU A 3 -16.70 20.12 52.17
CA LEU A 3 -16.85 20.42 50.76
C LEU A 3 -15.94 19.45 49.98
N PHE A 4 -16.52 18.37 49.47
CA PHE A 4 -15.84 17.49 48.51
C PHE A 4 -15.60 18.29 47.23
N GLU A 5 -14.43 18.94 47.13
CA GLU A 5 -13.92 19.47 45.86
C GLU A 5 -13.57 18.27 44.98
N GLY A 6 -14.52 17.88 44.14
CA GLY A 6 -14.26 16.95 43.06
C GLY A 6 -13.20 17.55 42.14
N TYR A 7 -12.02 16.92 42.08
CA TYR A 7 -11.00 17.26 41.09
C TYR A 7 -11.63 17.23 39.69
N VAL A 8 -11.76 18.39 39.06
CA VAL A 8 -12.22 18.49 37.67
C VAL A 8 -11.11 17.90 36.80
N GLY A 9 -11.35 16.71 36.25
CA GLY A 9 -10.41 16.06 35.34
C GLY A 9 -10.08 16.98 34.18
N ILE A 10 -8.79 17.28 33.99
CA ILE A 10 -8.30 17.98 32.81
C ILE A 10 -8.60 17.08 31.60
N ARG A 11 -9.25 17.62 30.57
CA ARG A 11 -9.51 16.85 29.34
C ARG A 11 -8.18 16.34 28.79
N LEU A 12 -8.09 15.03 28.58
CA LEU A 12 -6.98 14.42 27.86
C LEU A 12 -6.84 15.14 26.52
N TRP A 13 -5.63 15.51 26.15
CA TRP A 13 -5.40 16.24 24.90
C TRP A 13 -5.78 15.34 23.72
N ASP A 14 -6.76 15.74 22.91
CA ASP A 14 -7.28 14.93 21.79
C ASP A 14 -6.18 14.47 20.82
N GLY A 15 -5.08 15.22 20.72
CA GLY A 15 -3.89 14.85 19.96
C GLY A 15 -3.25 13.54 20.45
N GLN A 16 -3.11 13.39 21.77
CA GLN A 16 -2.48 12.23 22.41
C GLN A 16 -3.30 10.96 22.21
N LEU A 17 -4.62 11.06 22.33
CA LEU A 17 -5.55 9.94 22.16
C LEU A 17 -5.47 9.33 20.75
N VAL A 18 -5.41 10.18 19.72
CA VAL A 18 -5.28 9.73 18.33
C VAL A 18 -3.92 9.06 18.09
N ASP A 19 -2.85 9.57 18.70
CA ASP A 19 -1.52 8.96 18.60
C ASP A 19 -1.48 7.59 19.27
N ASP A 20 -2.13 7.43 20.43
CA ASP A 20 -2.26 6.16 21.14
C ASP A 20 -3.05 5.12 20.30
N ILE A 21 -4.11 5.56 19.60
CA ILE A 21 -4.86 4.69 18.68
C ILE A 21 -3.97 4.24 17.52
N ILE A 22 -3.30 5.16 16.83
CA ILE A 22 -2.39 4.81 15.71
C ILE A 22 -1.30 3.87 16.20
N PHE A 23 -0.72 4.14 17.37
CA PHE A 23 0.30 3.31 17.99
C PHE A 23 -0.21 1.89 18.24
N SER A 24 -1.38 1.75 18.87
CA SER A 24 -1.98 0.44 19.17
C SER A 24 -2.24 -0.37 17.89
N LEU A 25 -2.71 0.28 16.82
CA LEU A 25 -2.94 -0.36 15.52
C LEU A 25 -1.64 -0.83 14.86
N LEU A 26 -0.59 0.02 14.87
CA LEU A 26 0.72 -0.34 14.34
C LEU A 26 1.38 -1.47 15.13
N LEU A 27 1.27 -1.43 16.46
CA LEU A 27 1.79 -2.46 17.34
C LEU A 27 1.08 -3.80 17.08
N ALA A 28 -0.26 -3.79 17.02
CA ALA A 28 -1.04 -4.98 16.69
C ALA A 28 -0.65 -5.55 15.32
N LEU A 29 -0.51 -4.69 14.31
CA LEU A 29 -0.08 -5.12 12.97
C LEU A 29 1.33 -5.74 13.01
N LEU A 30 2.27 -5.13 13.73
CA LEU A 30 3.65 -5.62 13.86
C LEU A 30 3.71 -6.97 14.59
N ILE A 31 2.92 -7.16 15.64
CA ILE A 31 2.82 -8.43 16.37
C ILE A 31 2.28 -9.52 15.45
N VAL A 32 1.18 -9.26 14.72
CA VAL A 32 0.62 -10.22 13.77
C VAL A 32 1.65 -10.52 12.66
N PHE A 33 2.32 -9.50 12.13
CA PHE A 33 3.39 -9.68 11.15
C PHE A 33 4.52 -10.57 11.68
N ALA A 34 4.99 -10.35 12.91
CA ALA A 34 6.03 -11.16 13.52
C ALA A 34 5.61 -12.62 13.70
N ILE A 35 4.35 -12.88 14.11
CA ILE A 35 3.80 -14.24 14.22
C ILE A 35 3.77 -14.91 12.84
N ILE A 36 3.24 -14.22 11.82
CA ILE A 36 3.14 -14.78 10.46
C ILE A 36 4.52 -15.00 9.85
N PHE A 37 5.46 -14.07 10.07
CA PHE A 37 6.85 -14.20 9.65
C PHE A 37 7.52 -15.43 10.26
N ARG A 38 7.35 -15.66 11.57
CA ARG A 38 7.92 -16.81 12.27
C ARG A 38 7.35 -18.13 11.75
N THR A 39 6.03 -18.22 11.60
CA THR A 39 5.36 -19.43 11.12
C THR A 39 5.68 -19.72 9.65
N ASN A 40 5.90 -18.69 8.83
CA ASN A 40 6.04 -18.80 7.37
C ASN A 40 7.41 -18.33 6.86
N PHE A 41 8.47 -18.47 7.65
CA PHE A 41 9.80 -17.95 7.31
C PHE A 41 10.32 -18.41 5.93
N ARG A 42 10.08 -19.68 5.57
CA ARG A 42 10.47 -20.22 4.26
C ARG A 42 9.78 -19.51 3.09
N LEU A 43 8.50 -19.14 3.27
CA LEU A 43 7.71 -18.41 2.28
C LEU A 43 8.18 -16.95 2.15
N PHE A 44 8.60 -16.33 3.25
CA PHE A 44 9.18 -15.00 3.24
C PHE A 44 10.52 -14.98 2.48
N VAL A 45 11.43 -15.92 2.76
CA VAL A 45 12.70 -16.03 2.02
C VAL A 45 12.44 -16.29 0.53
N LYS A 46 11.44 -17.11 0.20
CA LYS A 46 11.01 -17.31 -1.18
C LYS A 46 10.50 -16.01 -1.81
N MET A 47 9.66 -15.25 -1.11
CA MET A 47 9.16 -13.96 -1.57
C MET A 47 10.31 -12.99 -1.91
N LEU A 48 11.32 -12.87 -1.05
CA LEU A 48 12.49 -12.03 -1.31
C LEU A 48 13.30 -12.50 -2.52
N LYS A 49 13.50 -13.82 -2.65
CA LYS A 49 14.17 -14.40 -3.83
C LYS A 49 13.37 -14.15 -5.11
N ASP A 50 12.05 -14.23 -5.04
CA ASP A 50 11.14 -13.96 -6.15
C ASP A 50 11.14 -12.46 -6.52
N VAL A 51 11.57 -11.55 -5.64
CA VAL A 51 11.81 -10.14 -6.04
C VAL A 51 13.16 -10.00 -6.74
N ALA A 52 14.23 -10.56 -6.18
CA ALA A 52 15.59 -10.42 -6.73
C ALA A 52 15.79 -11.16 -8.06
N PHE A 53 15.23 -12.36 -8.19
CA PHE A 53 15.45 -13.24 -9.33
C PHE A 53 14.12 -13.54 -10.04
N VAL A 54 14.10 -13.48 -11.38
CA VAL A 54 13.03 -14.09 -12.17
C VAL A 54 13.49 -15.51 -12.50
N LYS A 55 12.93 -16.51 -11.82
CA LYS A 55 13.17 -17.92 -12.13
C LYS A 55 12.40 -18.29 -13.40
N GLU A 56 13.12 -18.72 -14.42
CA GLU A 56 12.55 -19.24 -15.68
C GLU A 56 12.17 -20.73 -15.59
N ARG A 57 12.67 -21.47 -14.58
CA ARG A 57 12.31 -22.88 -14.34
C ARG A 57 11.68 -23.09 -12.96
N PRO A 58 10.49 -23.71 -12.85
CA PRO A 58 9.92 -24.10 -11.58
C PRO A 58 10.68 -25.30 -11.01
N ASN A 59 11.19 -25.19 -9.78
CA ASN A 59 11.70 -26.35 -9.04
C ASN A 59 10.49 -27.12 -8.47
N MET A 60 10.47 -28.45 -8.55
CA MET A 60 9.34 -29.25 -8.02
C MET A 60 9.12 -29.06 -6.51
N PHE A 61 10.16 -28.72 -5.75
CA PHE A 61 10.06 -28.36 -4.32
C PHE A 61 9.36 -27.00 -4.09
N ASP A 62 9.41 -26.10 -5.06
CA ASP A 62 8.75 -24.80 -4.97
C ASP A 62 7.23 -24.91 -5.17
N GLU A 63 6.73 -25.95 -5.83
CA GLU A 63 5.28 -26.17 -6.06
C GLU A 63 4.56 -26.64 -4.79
N ALA A 64 5.16 -27.54 -4.01
CA ALA A 64 4.61 -27.98 -2.73
C ALA A 64 4.43 -26.80 -1.75
N VAL A 65 5.45 -25.93 -1.67
CA VAL A 65 5.40 -24.70 -0.84
C VAL A 65 4.42 -23.65 -1.39
N ARG A 66 4.15 -23.64 -2.70
CA ARG A 66 3.25 -22.65 -3.35
C ARG A 66 1.77 -22.91 -3.08
N ARG A 67 1.41 -24.19 -2.86
CA ARG A 67 0.03 -24.67 -2.64
C ARG A 67 -0.52 -24.29 -1.26
N ASP A 68 0.36 -24.11 -0.27
CA ASP A 68 -0.02 -24.10 1.16
C ASP A 68 -0.30 -22.74 1.82
N SER A 69 -0.24 -21.58 1.14
CA SER A 69 -0.57 -20.33 1.87
C SER A 69 -1.07 -19.15 1.03
N PRO A 70 -2.25 -19.24 0.39
CA PRO A 70 -2.97 -18.02 -0.01
C PRO A 70 -3.10 -17.03 1.17
N PHE A 71 -3.20 -17.54 2.41
CA PHE A 71 -3.23 -16.74 3.63
C PHE A 71 -2.01 -15.81 3.79
N PHE A 72 -0.79 -16.33 3.65
CA PHE A 72 0.44 -15.52 3.78
C PHE A 72 0.48 -14.39 2.74
N ARG A 73 0.14 -14.71 1.48
CA ARG A 73 0.12 -13.74 0.39
C ARG A 73 -0.93 -12.65 0.62
N ASN A 74 -2.13 -13.04 1.03
CA ASN A 74 -3.21 -12.09 1.32
C ASN A 74 -2.87 -11.20 2.51
N PHE A 75 -2.27 -11.77 3.56
CA PHE A 75 -1.79 -11.00 4.71
C PHE A 75 -0.72 -9.97 4.31
N MET A 76 0.25 -10.35 3.47
CA MET A 76 1.29 -9.45 2.98
C MET A 76 0.71 -8.25 2.20
N VAL A 77 -0.33 -8.47 1.41
CA VAL A 77 -1.05 -7.38 0.72
C VAL A 77 -1.85 -6.55 1.71
N PHE A 78 -2.59 -7.19 2.62
CA PHE A 78 -3.39 -6.52 3.64
C PHE A 78 -2.54 -5.55 4.47
N GLN A 79 -1.40 -6.00 5.01
CA GLN A 79 -0.53 -5.13 5.81
C GLN A 79 0.00 -3.94 5.00
N THR A 80 0.29 -4.14 3.71
CA THR A 80 0.80 -3.08 2.84
C THR A 80 -0.26 -1.99 2.68
N LEU A 81 -1.49 -2.40 2.35
CA LEU A 81 -2.61 -1.47 2.21
C LEU A 81 -2.91 -0.75 3.53
N PHE A 82 -2.89 -1.46 4.65
CA PHE A 82 -3.15 -0.89 5.97
C PHE A 82 -2.08 0.14 6.38
N LEU A 83 -0.81 -0.15 6.14
CA LEU A 83 0.28 0.82 6.35
C LEU A 83 0.11 2.06 5.47
N CYS A 84 -0.25 1.90 4.19
CA CYS A 84 -0.54 3.03 3.32
C CYS A 84 -1.71 3.87 3.86
N SER A 85 -2.79 3.25 4.34
CA SER A 85 -3.93 3.95 4.93
C SER A 85 -3.53 4.81 6.14
N ILE A 86 -2.69 4.25 7.02
CA ILE A 86 -2.15 4.99 8.18
C ILE A 86 -1.30 6.17 7.68
N THR A 87 -0.43 5.98 6.68
CA THR A 87 0.36 7.08 6.12
C THR A 87 -0.52 8.19 5.54
N PHE A 88 -1.55 7.84 4.77
CA PHE A 88 -2.49 8.82 4.21
C PHE A 88 -3.23 9.58 5.30
N PHE A 89 -3.68 8.88 6.36
CA PHE A 89 -4.33 9.52 7.50
C PHE A 89 -3.40 10.49 8.23
N VAL A 90 -2.18 10.06 8.57
CA VAL A 90 -1.19 10.91 9.24
C VAL A 90 -0.82 12.11 8.37
N PHE A 91 -0.69 11.94 7.05
CA PHE A 91 -0.45 13.04 6.13
C PHE A 91 -1.62 14.02 6.07
N ALA A 92 -2.87 13.54 6.02
CA ALA A 92 -4.06 14.38 6.05
C ALA A 92 -4.17 15.18 7.35
N ARG A 93 -3.77 14.57 8.47
CA ARG A 93 -3.69 15.20 9.79
C ARG A 93 -2.64 16.31 9.84
N ILE A 94 -1.42 16.06 9.34
CA ILE A 94 -0.33 17.05 9.28
C ILE A 94 -0.75 18.27 8.44
N ARG A 95 -1.51 18.05 7.36
CA ARG A 95 -2.02 19.12 6.49
C ARG A 95 -3.24 19.86 7.06
N GLY A 96 -3.78 19.43 8.19
CA GLY A 96 -4.93 20.06 8.84
C GLY A 96 -6.28 19.75 8.19
N PHE A 97 -6.38 18.76 7.29
CA PHE A 97 -7.65 18.39 6.64
C PHE A 97 -8.64 17.72 7.60
N VAL A 98 -8.16 17.16 8.72
CA VAL A 98 -9.00 16.48 9.72
C VAL A 98 -8.78 17.13 11.09
N PRO A 99 -9.50 18.22 11.40
CA PRO A 99 -9.42 18.84 12.73
C PRO A 99 -10.12 17.95 13.76
N TYR A 100 -9.38 17.54 14.79
CA TYR A 100 -9.85 16.86 16.01
C TYR A 100 -10.87 15.72 15.80
N PRO A 101 -10.48 14.64 15.11
CA PRO A 101 -11.33 13.46 15.03
C PRO A 101 -11.39 12.81 16.43
N GLY A 102 -12.58 12.67 17.00
CA GLY A 102 -12.78 11.84 18.19
C GLY A 102 -12.32 10.39 17.94
N GLU A 103 -12.20 9.57 18.98
CA GLU A 103 -11.68 8.18 18.91
C GLU A 103 -12.27 7.36 17.74
N LYS A 104 -13.59 7.39 17.61
CA LYS A 104 -14.31 6.70 16.54
C LYS A 104 -14.01 7.30 15.17
N GLY A 105 -13.84 8.62 15.09
CA GLY A 105 -13.51 9.33 13.85
C GLY A 105 -12.16 8.92 13.28
N VAL A 106 -11.16 8.67 14.14
CA VAL A 106 -9.84 8.15 13.72
C VAL A 106 -10.00 6.78 13.06
N LEU A 107 -10.68 5.85 13.73
CA LEU A 107 -10.90 4.50 13.19
C LEU A 107 -11.72 4.51 11.89
N TYR A 108 -12.77 5.34 11.81
CA TYR A 108 -13.55 5.47 10.58
C TYR A 108 -12.74 6.05 9.44
N SER A 109 -11.93 7.08 9.68
CA SER A 109 -11.12 7.70 8.63
C SER A 109 -10.05 6.75 8.08
N ILE A 110 -9.33 6.04 8.95
CA ILE A 110 -8.39 4.98 8.54
C ILE A 110 -9.12 3.84 7.82
N GLY A 111 -10.29 3.43 8.33
CA GLY A 111 -11.12 2.38 7.73
C GLY A 111 -11.61 2.73 6.32
N ILE A 112 -12.06 3.98 6.11
CA ILE A 112 -12.46 4.50 4.79
C ILE A 112 -11.26 4.56 3.86
N ALA A 113 -10.13 5.11 4.31
CA ALA A 113 -8.90 5.15 3.52
C ALA A 113 -8.46 3.74 3.11
N PHE A 114 -8.52 2.78 4.02
CA PHE A 114 -8.25 1.38 3.74
C PHE A 114 -9.22 0.78 2.73
N PHE A 115 -10.52 1.02 2.89
CA PHE A 115 -11.54 0.52 1.97
C PHE A 115 -11.35 1.06 0.56
N VAL A 116 -11.08 2.37 0.41
CA VAL A 116 -10.80 2.99 -0.89
C VAL A 116 -9.55 2.40 -1.54
N LEU A 117 -8.45 2.25 -0.78
CA LEU A 117 -7.22 1.63 -1.29
C LEU A 117 -7.41 0.16 -1.65
N PHE A 118 -8.21 -0.57 -0.87
CA PHE A 118 -8.55 -1.96 -1.14
C PHE A 118 -9.36 -2.08 -2.43
N LEU A 119 -10.42 -1.28 -2.62
CA LEU A 119 -11.18 -1.27 -3.87
C LEU A 119 -10.31 -0.91 -5.07
N PHE A 120 -9.44 0.09 -4.92
CA PHE A 120 -8.48 0.45 -5.96
C PHE A 120 -7.53 -0.70 -6.30
N TYR A 121 -7.01 -1.40 -5.30
CA TYR A 121 -6.17 -2.58 -5.51
C TYR A 121 -6.94 -3.71 -6.23
N GLN A 122 -8.20 -3.98 -5.84
CA GLN A 122 -9.04 -4.99 -6.47
C GLN A 122 -9.35 -4.65 -7.93
N PHE A 123 -9.68 -3.39 -8.21
CA PHE A 123 -9.85 -2.90 -9.58
C PHE A 123 -8.58 -3.13 -10.41
N LYS A 124 -7.41 -2.80 -9.85
CA LYS A 124 -6.12 -3.03 -10.49
C LYS A 124 -5.87 -4.52 -10.79
N GLN A 125 -6.15 -5.40 -9.82
CA GLN A 125 -6.06 -6.85 -10.01
C GLN A 125 -7.01 -7.36 -11.09
N PHE A 126 -8.22 -6.80 -11.16
CA PHE A 126 -9.20 -7.15 -12.18
C PHE A 126 -8.72 -6.76 -13.58
N CYS A 127 -8.20 -5.53 -13.76
CA CYS A 127 -7.60 -5.12 -15.03
C CYS A 127 -6.42 -6.01 -15.42
N TYR A 128 -5.57 -6.41 -14.47
CA TYR A 128 -4.49 -7.36 -14.74
C TYR A 128 -4.99 -8.74 -15.13
N TYR A 129 -6.08 -9.21 -14.54
CA TYR A 129 -6.71 -10.46 -14.92
C TYR A 129 -7.23 -10.40 -16.35
N LEU A 130 -7.96 -9.35 -16.73
CA LEU A 130 -8.46 -9.16 -18.09
C LEU A 130 -7.31 -9.14 -19.12
N LEU A 131 -6.28 -8.31 -18.88
CA LEU A 131 -5.12 -8.24 -19.77
C LEU A 131 -4.41 -9.60 -19.87
N GLY A 132 -4.26 -10.29 -18.74
CA GLY A 132 -3.66 -11.62 -18.68
C GLY A 132 -4.45 -12.67 -19.46
N THR A 133 -5.78 -12.65 -19.39
CA THR A 133 -6.63 -13.60 -20.11
C THR A 133 -6.69 -13.35 -21.62
N VAL A 134 -6.62 -12.10 -22.06
CA VAL A 134 -6.79 -11.74 -23.47
C VAL A 134 -5.50 -11.88 -24.27
N PHE A 135 -4.35 -11.52 -23.68
CA PHE A 135 -3.09 -11.37 -24.42
C PHE A 135 -1.95 -12.29 -23.95
N ALA A 136 -2.07 -12.94 -22.79
CA ALA A 136 -1.00 -13.75 -22.20
C ALA A 136 -1.40 -15.23 -22.05
N ASP A 137 -0.40 -16.11 -22.23
CA ASP A 137 -0.55 -17.51 -21.86
C ASP A 137 -0.73 -17.66 -20.33
N PRO A 138 -1.46 -18.68 -19.85
CA PRO A 138 -1.75 -18.86 -18.42
C PRO A 138 -0.49 -19.05 -17.55
N GLU A 139 0.58 -19.65 -18.09
CA GLU A 139 1.85 -19.88 -17.39
C GLU A 139 2.64 -18.60 -17.07
N PRO A 140 3.03 -17.76 -18.05
CA PRO A 140 3.74 -16.50 -17.78
C PRO A 140 2.89 -15.53 -16.96
N TYR A 141 1.57 -15.51 -17.15
CA TYR A 141 0.68 -14.71 -16.31
C TYR A 141 0.70 -15.16 -14.84
N ARG A 142 0.63 -16.48 -14.57
CA ARG A 142 0.72 -17.03 -13.20
C ARG A 142 2.07 -16.72 -12.55
N LEU A 143 3.15 -16.79 -13.31
CA LEU A 143 4.49 -16.39 -12.85
C LEU A 143 4.54 -14.89 -12.53
N TRP A 144 4.04 -14.04 -13.42
CA TRP A 144 3.97 -12.60 -13.23
C TRP A 144 3.14 -12.22 -11.99
N LYS A 145 1.95 -12.81 -11.81
CA LYS A 145 1.10 -12.58 -10.64
C LYS A 145 1.78 -12.94 -9.31
N THR A 146 2.61 -13.99 -9.32
CA THR A 146 3.36 -14.41 -8.13
C THR A 146 4.48 -13.41 -7.81
N ASN A 147 5.24 -12.99 -8.83
CA ASN A 147 6.26 -11.96 -8.67
C ASN A 147 5.65 -10.61 -8.24
N TYR A 148 4.49 -10.24 -8.80
CA TYR A 148 3.77 -9.01 -8.42
C TYR A 148 3.41 -9.01 -6.93
N ASN A 149 2.81 -10.09 -6.42
CA ASN A 149 2.48 -10.21 -5.00
C ASN A 149 3.74 -10.21 -4.11
N ALA A 150 4.84 -10.79 -4.59
CA ALA A 150 6.11 -10.75 -3.86
C ALA A 150 6.69 -9.34 -3.78
N ILE A 151 6.59 -8.55 -4.86
CA ILE A 151 7.03 -7.15 -4.87
C ILE A 151 6.17 -6.31 -3.93
N ILE A 152 4.83 -6.43 -3.99
CA ILE A 152 3.93 -5.70 -3.09
C ILE A 152 4.20 -6.05 -1.63
N GLY A 153 4.35 -7.34 -1.30
CA GLY A 153 4.67 -7.76 0.07
C GLY A 153 6.02 -7.25 0.57
N THR A 154 7.05 -7.27 -0.29
CA THR A 154 8.38 -6.74 0.06
C THR A 154 8.34 -5.22 0.25
N TRP A 155 7.61 -4.51 -0.61
CA TRP A 155 7.39 -3.07 -0.45
C TRP A 155 6.67 -2.76 0.87
N GLY A 156 5.60 -3.50 1.21
CA GLY A 156 4.94 -3.36 2.51
C GLY A 156 5.86 -3.57 3.71
N CYS A 157 6.79 -4.53 3.63
CA CYS A 157 7.80 -4.73 4.67
C CYS A 157 8.74 -3.52 4.80
N LEU A 158 9.14 -2.92 3.68
CA LEU A 158 9.98 -1.71 3.67
C LEU A 158 9.24 -0.49 4.20
N LEU A 159 7.92 -0.41 4.01
CA LEU A 159 7.08 0.71 4.47
C LEU A 159 7.01 0.84 5.99
N TYR A 160 7.29 -0.20 6.78
CA TYR A 160 7.36 -0.05 8.24
C TYR A 160 8.38 1.01 8.66
N ILE A 161 9.51 1.14 7.96
CA ILE A 161 10.56 2.11 8.30
C ILE A 161 10.04 3.57 8.22
N PRO A 162 9.56 4.06 7.06
CA PRO A 162 9.04 5.42 6.97
C PRO A 162 7.77 5.63 7.83
N VAL A 163 6.90 4.63 7.97
CA VAL A 163 5.66 4.75 8.75
C VAL A 163 5.94 4.93 10.24
N LEU A 164 6.81 4.08 10.82
CA LEU A 164 7.16 4.19 12.24
C LEU A 164 7.92 5.51 12.50
N TRP A 165 8.81 5.92 11.60
CA TRP A 165 9.46 7.22 11.71
C TRP A 165 8.44 8.37 11.71
N LEU A 166 7.50 8.36 10.77
CA LEU A 166 6.48 9.39 10.63
C LEU A 166 5.62 9.53 11.89
N VAL A 167 5.29 8.41 12.54
CA VAL A 167 4.43 8.39 13.74
C VAL A 167 5.20 8.73 15.02
N PHE A 168 6.43 8.22 15.21
CA PHE A 168 7.14 8.36 16.49
C PHE A 168 8.10 9.54 16.59
N VAL A 169 8.77 9.92 15.49
CA VAL A 169 9.87 10.89 15.58
C VAL A 169 9.32 12.32 15.60
N GLY A 170 8.28 12.63 14.81
CA GLY A 170 7.59 13.93 14.82
C GLY A 170 8.41 15.17 14.39
N THR A 171 9.73 15.18 14.57
CA THR A 171 10.61 16.36 14.37
C THR A 171 10.93 16.61 12.90
N TYR A 172 11.15 15.54 12.12
CA TYR A 172 11.56 15.62 10.72
C TYR A 172 10.56 14.89 9.82
N LEU A 173 9.42 15.52 9.52
CA LEU A 173 8.34 14.93 8.72
C LEU A 173 8.70 14.78 7.23
N THR A 174 9.60 15.62 6.72
CA THR A 174 10.00 15.62 5.29
C THR A 174 10.76 14.36 4.90
N ILE A 175 11.63 13.86 5.77
CA ILE A 175 12.48 12.68 5.52
C ILE A 175 11.63 11.40 5.30
N PRO A 176 10.71 11.01 6.21
CA PRO A 176 9.90 9.80 6.01
C PRO A 176 8.94 9.92 4.83
N ILE A 177 8.43 11.12 4.52
CA ILE A 177 7.60 11.34 3.32
C ILE A 177 8.44 11.13 2.05
N LEU A 178 9.65 11.70 2.00
CA LEU A 178 10.56 11.51 0.87
C LEU A 178 10.94 10.04 0.70
N LEU A 179 11.25 9.35 1.81
CA LEU A 179 11.56 7.92 1.81
C LEU A 179 10.37 7.09 1.30
N PHE A 180 9.15 7.40 1.73
CA PHE A 180 7.93 6.75 1.24
C PHE A 180 7.77 6.91 -0.29
N CYS A 181 7.97 8.12 -0.81
CA CYS A 181 7.92 8.42 -2.24
C CYS A 181 9.00 7.66 -3.03
N ILE A 182 10.25 7.65 -2.55
CA ILE A 182 11.36 6.93 -3.18
C ILE A 182 11.05 5.42 -3.22
N LEU A 183 10.62 4.83 -2.11
CA LEU A 183 10.27 3.41 -2.05
C LEU A 183 9.12 3.05 -2.99
N TYR A 184 8.11 3.92 -3.10
CA TYR A 184 7.02 3.74 -4.04
C TYR A 184 7.50 3.75 -5.50
N ILE A 185 8.34 4.73 -5.88
CA ILE A 185 8.90 4.84 -7.23
C ILE A 185 9.77 3.61 -7.56
N LEU A 186 10.64 3.19 -6.64
CA LEU A 186 11.48 2.00 -6.82
C LEU A 186 10.62 0.73 -7.00
N CYS A 187 9.58 0.56 -6.19
CA CYS A 187 8.65 -0.56 -6.32
C CYS A 187 8.02 -0.61 -7.72
N ARG A 188 7.63 0.55 -8.28
CA ARG A 188 7.08 0.66 -9.64
C ARG A 188 8.08 0.26 -10.72
N PHE A 189 9.31 0.75 -10.64
CA PHE A 189 10.36 0.36 -11.59
C PHE A 189 10.62 -1.15 -11.56
N VAL A 190 10.62 -1.79 -10.39
CA VAL A 190 10.79 -3.24 -10.27
C VAL A 190 9.64 -4.01 -10.92
N ILE A 191 8.39 -3.55 -10.76
CA ILE A 191 7.23 -4.16 -11.43
C ILE A 191 7.35 -4.05 -12.95
N ILE A 192 7.69 -2.85 -13.47
CA ILE A 192 7.84 -2.62 -14.91
C ILE A 192 8.97 -3.50 -15.47
N TYR A 193 10.14 -3.50 -14.83
CA TYR A 193 11.28 -4.33 -15.22
C TYR A 193 10.91 -5.81 -15.31
N LYS A 194 10.25 -6.36 -14.28
CA LYS A 194 9.83 -7.77 -14.31
C LYS A 194 8.76 -8.05 -15.35
N THR A 195 7.84 -7.11 -15.59
CA THR A 195 6.82 -7.25 -16.62
C THR A 195 7.46 -7.36 -18.00
N ILE A 196 8.39 -6.46 -18.32
CA ILE A 196 9.14 -6.52 -19.58
C ILE A 196 9.90 -7.84 -19.68
N ARG A 197 10.65 -8.22 -18.64
CA ARG A 197 11.45 -9.45 -18.66
C ARG A 197 10.63 -10.72 -18.89
N ILE A 198 9.43 -10.83 -18.30
CA ILE A 198 8.58 -12.03 -18.41
C ILE A 198 7.89 -12.11 -19.78
N PHE A 199 7.44 -10.98 -20.34
CA PHE A 199 6.61 -10.98 -21.54
C PHE A 199 7.37 -10.69 -22.85
N HIS A 200 8.62 -10.20 -22.80
CA HIS A 200 9.37 -9.83 -24.00
C HIS A 200 9.70 -11.02 -24.94
N THR A 201 9.71 -12.27 -24.46
CA THR A 201 10.12 -13.44 -25.26
C THR A 201 9.12 -13.81 -26.37
N LYS A 202 7.87 -13.33 -26.31
CA LYS A 202 6.85 -13.62 -27.34
C LYS A 202 6.42 -12.36 -28.08
N SER A 203 6.17 -12.50 -29.38
CA SER A 203 5.71 -11.40 -30.26
C SER A 203 4.38 -10.77 -29.77
N SER A 204 3.43 -11.58 -29.28
CA SER A 204 2.20 -11.10 -28.62
C SER A 204 2.46 -10.40 -27.28
N GLY A 205 3.59 -10.70 -26.64
CA GLY A 205 3.99 -10.09 -25.38
C GLY A 205 4.41 -8.63 -25.50
N LEU A 206 4.86 -8.17 -26.69
CA LEU A 206 5.13 -6.76 -26.94
C LEU A 206 3.83 -5.92 -26.92
N LEU A 207 2.75 -6.45 -27.49
CA LEU A 207 1.43 -5.82 -27.44
C LEU A 207 0.91 -5.76 -25.99
N TYR A 208 1.08 -6.85 -25.22
CA TYR A 208 0.75 -6.86 -23.79
C TYR A 208 1.54 -5.81 -23.00
N ILE A 209 2.86 -5.68 -23.25
CA ILE A 209 3.70 -4.69 -22.57
C ILE A 209 3.25 -3.26 -22.89
N SER A 210 2.97 -2.96 -24.17
CA SER A 210 2.49 -1.64 -24.58
C SER A 210 1.14 -1.31 -23.93
N LEU A 211 0.18 -2.24 -23.95
CA LEU A 211 -1.14 -2.07 -23.36
C LEU A 211 -1.08 -1.98 -21.82
N TYR A 212 -0.19 -2.74 -21.19
CA TYR A 212 0.08 -2.66 -19.75
C TYR A 212 0.60 -1.27 -19.35
N LEU A 213 1.63 -0.78 -20.06
CA LEU A 213 2.24 0.52 -19.77
C LEU A 213 1.21 1.64 -19.95
N CYS A 214 0.43 1.60 -21.03
CA CYS A 214 -0.57 2.63 -21.27
C CYS A 214 -1.70 2.58 -20.24
N THR A 215 -2.24 1.41 -19.92
CA THR A 215 -3.45 1.28 -19.09
C THR A 215 -3.15 1.46 -17.60
N GLN A 216 -2.01 0.96 -17.11
CA GLN A 216 -1.75 0.89 -15.66
C GLN A 216 -0.73 1.89 -15.14
N GLU A 217 0.10 2.48 -16.00
CA GLU A 217 1.12 3.45 -15.58
C GLU A 217 0.85 4.84 -16.18
N ILE A 218 0.55 4.95 -17.48
CA ILE A 218 0.29 6.25 -18.15
C ILE A 218 -1.12 6.76 -17.83
N LEU A 219 -2.16 5.94 -18.04
CA LEU A 219 -3.55 6.36 -17.91
C LEU A 219 -3.89 6.91 -16.51
N PRO A 220 -3.45 6.31 -15.39
CA PRO A 220 -3.69 6.89 -14.07
C PRO A 220 -2.99 8.24 -13.84
N LEU A 221 -1.81 8.45 -14.43
CA LEU A 221 -1.11 9.73 -14.36
C LEU A 221 -1.85 10.82 -15.17
N VAL A 222 -2.35 10.46 -16.35
CA VAL A 222 -3.16 11.36 -17.18
C VAL A 222 -4.48 11.73 -16.48
N PHE A 223 -5.19 10.74 -15.91
CA PHE A 223 -6.41 11.02 -15.14
C PHE A 223 -6.15 11.90 -13.91
N LEU A 224 -5.01 11.71 -13.22
CA LEU A 224 -4.65 12.54 -12.09
C LEU A 224 -4.35 13.98 -12.54
N TYR A 225 -3.60 14.15 -13.63
CA TYR A 225 -3.31 15.46 -14.21
C TYR A 225 -4.58 16.21 -14.61
N GLU A 226 -5.45 15.59 -15.40
CA GLU A 226 -6.72 16.18 -15.81
C GLU A 226 -7.63 16.46 -14.62
N GLY A 227 -7.66 15.58 -13.62
CA GLY A 227 -8.40 15.78 -12.38
C GLY A 227 -7.90 16.99 -11.59
N MET A 228 -6.59 17.20 -11.51
CA MET A 228 -6.01 18.39 -10.85
C MET A 228 -6.32 19.67 -11.61
N VAL A 229 -6.23 19.67 -12.95
CA VAL A 229 -6.59 20.84 -13.78
C VAL A 229 -8.07 21.18 -13.62
N TYR A 230 -8.95 20.16 -13.65
CA TYR A 230 -10.38 20.34 -13.43
C TYR A 230 -10.67 20.94 -12.06
N LEU A 231 -10.06 20.40 -11.00
CA LEU A 231 -10.21 20.92 -9.64
C LEU A 231 -9.67 22.35 -9.51
N TYR A 232 -8.52 22.65 -10.11
CA TYR A 232 -7.93 23.99 -10.10
C TYR A 232 -8.88 25.01 -10.74
N ASN A 233 -9.39 24.71 -11.94
CA ASN A 233 -10.33 25.57 -12.65
C ASN A 233 -11.66 25.71 -11.89
N PHE A 234 -12.14 24.65 -11.26
CA PHE A 234 -13.35 24.70 -10.43
C PHE A 234 -13.16 25.60 -9.20
N ILE A 235 -12.02 25.50 -8.52
CA ILE A 235 -11.68 26.36 -7.38
C ILE A 235 -11.58 27.81 -7.84
N GLU A 236 -10.83 28.10 -8.91
CA GLU A 236 -10.65 29.45 -9.46
C GLU A 236 -12.00 30.09 -9.84
N THR A 237 -12.86 29.35 -10.54
CA THR A 237 -14.21 29.82 -10.87
C THR A 237 -15.05 30.03 -9.62
N SER A 238 -15.04 29.11 -8.64
CA SER A 238 -15.80 29.27 -7.39
C SER A 238 -15.33 30.46 -6.54
N THR A 239 -14.05 30.84 -6.62
CA THR A 239 -13.52 32.03 -5.94
C THR A 239 -13.85 33.35 -6.64
N LEU A 240 -14.23 33.33 -7.93
CA LEU A 240 -14.63 34.52 -8.70
C LEU A 240 -16.11 34.90 -8.51
N TRP A 241 -16.94 33.98 -7.98
CA TRP A 241 -18.36 34.22 -7.71
C TRP A 241 -18.65 34.61 -6.24
N HIS A 242 -17.59 34.88 -5.45
CA HIS A 242 -17.64 35.48 -4.12
C HIS A 242 -16.90 36.82 -4.12
#